data_AF-B0DAE4-F1
#
_entry.id   AF-B0DAE4-F1
#
_cell.length_a   1.000
_cell.length_b   1.000
_cell.length_c   1.000
_cell.angle_alpha   90.00
_cell.angle_beta   90.00
_cell.angle_gamma   90.00
#
_symmetry.space_group_name_H-M   'P 1'
#
loop_
_entity.id
_entity.type
_entity.pdbx_description
1 polymer ?
#
loop_
_entity_poly.entity_id
_entity_poly.type
_entity_poly.pdbx_seq_one_letter_code
_entity_poly.pdbx_strand_id
1 'polypeptide(L)'
;MAHYSESMSINIGSTHFLSLPRPDVLTGPPPGVVDTTTLAAHDFDVDTRTGFMPPQAPLRRLPVDWEPWEEALDDAVGRKLQLGDRLDLDEGEKVNSEVWRLPILPITQLKKSEVLLRKAHHVLRWIMHFYIHSLPPHTPIRIPAPLTLPLLQVSAQLQLPPVLTYSDDVLYNWTKRNFTSYRLGLN
;
A
#
# COMPACT_ATOMS: atom_id res chain seq x y z
N MET A 1 7.19 -35.47 35.75
CA MET A 1 6.23 -34.77 34.86
C MET A 1 6.82 -34.74 33.47
N ALA A 2 6.41 -35.66 32.60
CA ALA A 2 6.87 -35.72 31.21
C ALA A 2 6.00 -34.81 30.35
N HIS A 3 6.59 -33.80 29.73
CA HIS A 3 5.93 -32.97 28.73
C HIS A 3 5.81 -33.76 27.42
N TYR A 4 4.58 -34.10 27.03
CA TYR A 4 4.27 -34.59 25.69
C TYR A 4 4.32 -33.40 24.72
N SER A 5 5.32 -33.35 23.84
CA SER A 5 5.30 -32.49 22.66
C SER A 5 4.51 -33.20 21.58
N GLU A 6 3.21 -32.96 21.50
CA GLU A 6 2.39 -33.47 20.41
C GLU A 6 2.75 -32.68 19.14
N SER A 7 3.60 -33.26 18.29
CA SER A 7 3.88 -32.70 16.97
C SER A 7 2.62 -32.84 16.13
N MET A 8 1.86 -31.75 15.99
CA MET A 8 0.66 -31.71 15.17
C MET A 8 1.07 -31.87 13.70
N SER A 9 1.01 -33.10 13.19
CA SER A 9 1.27 -33.41 11.79
C SER A 9 0.13 -32.83 10.95
N ILE A 10 0.43 -31.85 10.11
CA ILE A 10 -0.55 -31.29 9.17
C ILE A 10 -0.86 -32.38 8.13
N ASN A 11 -2.04 -32.99 8.23
CA ASN A 11 -2.52 -33.98 7.26
C ASN A 11 -3.08 -33.24 6.05
N ILE A 12 -2.21 -32.95 5.09
CA ILE A 12 -2.59 -32.38 3.80
C ILE A 12 -2.86 -33.55 2.85
N GLY A 13 -4.12 -33.72 2.44
CA GLY A 13 -4.53 -34.84 1.56
C GLY A 13 -3.69 -34.94 0.28
N SER A 14 -3.54 -36.15 -0.25
CA SER A 14 -2.63 -36.44 -1.39
C SER A 14 -2.98 -35.70 -2.69
N THR A 15 -4.22 -35.21 -2.81
CA THR A 15 -4.74 -34.45 -3.96
C THR A 15 -4.66 -32.94 -3.78
N HIS A 16 -4.28 -32.46 -2.59
CA HIS A 16 -4.14 -31.03 -2.31
C HIS A 16 -2.89 -30.47 -3.00
N PHE A 17 -2.94 -29.23 -3.52
CA PHE A 17 -1.85 -28.66 -4.32
C PHE A 17 -0.52 -28.55 -3.56
N LEU A 18 -0.54 -28.35 -2.24
CA LEU A 18 0.67 -28.35 -1.39
C LEU A 18 1.33 -29.74 -1.24
N SER A 19 0.59 -30.81 -1.56
CA SER A 19 1.08 -32.19 -1.55
C SER A 19 1.61 -32.64 -2.92
N LEU A 20 1.42 -31.83 -3.96
CA LEU A 20 1.88 -32.12 -5.32
C LEU A 20 3.33 -31.63 -5.50
N PRO A 21 4.14 -32.31 -6.35
CA PRO A 21 5.46 -31.81 -6.72
C PRO A 21 5.32 -30.42 -7.36
N ARG A 22 6.13 -29.45 -6.92
CA ARG A 22 6.20 -28.17 -7.64
C ARG A 22 6.76 -28.43 -9.04
N PRO A 23 6.10 -27.93 -10.10
CA PRO A 23 6.69 -27.93 -11.43
C PRO A 23 8.03 -27.19 -11.38
N ASP A 24 9.07 -27.79 -11.97
CA ASP A 24 10.36 -27.14 -12.08
C ASP A 24 10.29 -26.05 -13.16
N VAL A 25 10.87 -24.88 -12.84
CA VAL A 25 10.70 -23.66 -13.64
C VAL A 25 11.31 -23.78 -15.04
N LEU A 26 12.23 -24.73 -15.24
CA LEU A 26 12.94 -24.97 -16.50
C LEU A 26 12.30 -26.09 -17.33
N THR A 27 11.60 -27.01 -16.69
CA THR A 27 11.05 -28.22 -17.33
C THR A 27 9.54 -28.16 -17.54
N GLY A 28 8.83 -27.27 -16.85
CA GLY A 28 7.39 -27.09 -17.00
C GLY A 28 6.56 -28.26 -16.41
N PRO A 29 5.23 -28.21 -16.52
CA PRO A 29 4.38 -29.29 -16.02
C PRO A 29 4.57 -30.60 -16.81
N PRO A 30 4.33 -31.78 -16.18
CA PRO A 30 4.44 -33.06 -16.85
C PRO A 30 3.51 -33.18 -18.08
N PRO A 31 3.88 -33.97 -19.11
CA PRO A 31 3.05 -34.17 -20.29
C PRO A 31 1.65 -34.70 -19.91
N GLY A 32 0.60 -34.03 -20.42
CA GLY A 32 -0.80 -34.40 -20.15
C GLY A 32 -1.46 -33.68 -18.97
N VAL A 33 -0.72 -32.85 -18.22
CA VAL A 33 -1.28 -31.94 -17.22
C VAL A 33 -1.60 -30.62 -17.90
N VAL A 34 -2.86 -30.20 -17.87
CA VAL A 34 -3.26 -28.87 -18.36
C VAL A 34 -2.62 -27.83 -17.46
N ASP A 35 -1.85 -26.91 -18.06
CA ASP A 35 -1.28 -25.79 -17.32
C ASP A 35 -2.40 -24.80 -16.96
N THR A 36 -2.95 -24.96 -15.76
CA THR A 36 -3.97 -24.05 -15.22
C THR A 36 -3.35 -22.86 -14.47
N THR A 37 -2.02 -22.78 -14.37
CA THR A 37 -1.36 -21.75 -13.54
C THR A 37 -1.61 -20.35 -14.09
N THR A 38 -1.62 -20.20 -15.41
CA THR A 38 -1.77 -18.91 -16.10
C THR A 38 -3.21 -18.38 -16.07
N LEU A 39 -4.21 -19.27 -16.23
CA LEU A 39 -5.62 -18.88 -16.23
C LEU A 39 -6.10 -18.57 -14.80
N ALA A 40 -5.73 -19.41 -13.84
CA ALA A 40 -6.05 -19.18 -12.43
C ALA A 40 -5.33 -17.93 -11.87
N ALA A 41 -4.08 -17.67 -12.26
CA ALA A 41 -3.35 -16.50 -11.79
C ALA A 41 -4.06 -15.18 -12.15
N HIS A 42 -4.60 -15.07 -13.36
CA HIS A 42 -5.31 -13.87 -13.81
C HIS A 42 -6.59 -13.63 -12.99
N ASP A 43 -7.34 -14.67 -12.63
CA ASP A 43 -8.57 -14.55 -11.83
C ASP A 43 -8.31 -14.06 -10.39
N PHE A 44 -7.07 -14.16 -9.90
CA PHE A 44 -6.64 -13.70 -8.59
C PHE A 44 -5.73 -12.45 -8.64
N ASP A 45 -5.73 -11.72 -9.76
CA ASP A 45 -4.89 -10.54 -9.98
C ASP A 45 -3.38 -10.80 -9.74
N VAL A 46 -2.92 -12.00 -10.10
CA VAL A 46 -1.51 -12.39 -10.03
C VAL A 46 -0.88 -12.28 -11.41
N ASP A 47 0.07 -11.35 -11.55
CA ASP A 47 0.90 -11.25 -12.74
C ASP A 47 1.88 -12.43 -12.82
N THR A 48 2.01 -13.02 -14.01
CA THR A 48 2.88 -14.20 -14.22
C THR A 48 4.36 -13.88 -14.07
N ARG A 49 4.75 -12.61 -14.13
CA ARG A 49 6.12 -12.13 -14.12
C ARG A 49 6.48 -11.43 -12.82
N THR A 50 5.52 -10.75 -12.19
CA THR A 50 5.71 -9.94 -10.98
C THR A 50 4.91 -10.43 -9.77
N GLY A 51 4.14 -11.52 -9.91
CA GLY A 51 3.28 -12.04 -8.85
C GLY A 51 2.20 -11.03 -8.48
N PHE A 52 2.01 -10.78 -7.18
CA PHE A 52 1.06 -9.77 -6.69
C PHE A 52 1.49 -8.32 -6.92
N MET A 53 2.72 -8.07 -7.40
CA MET A 53 3.11 -6.71 -7.78
C MET A 53 2.46 -6.36 -9.12
N PRO A 54 2.00 -5.10 -9.29
CA PRO A 54 1.46 -4.66 -10.58
C PRO A 54 2.54 -4.75 -11.67
N PRO A 55 2.18 -5.09 -12.92
CA PRO A 55 3.14 -5.25 -14.02
C PRO A 55 3.81 -3.93 -14.42
N GLN A 56 3.16 -2.81 -14.13
CA GLN A 56 3.64 -1.45 -14.37
C GLN A 56 3.95 -0.75 -13.04
N ALA A 57 4.89 0.19 -13.09
CA ALA A 57 5.21 1.00 -11.92
C ALA A 57 3.96 1.77 -11.47
N PRO A 58 3.68 1.81 -10.16
CA PRO A 58 2.58 2.58 -9.60
C PRO A 58 2.62 4.04 -10.04
N LEU A 59 1.43 4.63 -10.15
CA LEU A 59 1.30 6.04 -10.48
C LEU A 59 2.03 6.89 -9.43
N ARG A 60 2.94 7.74 -9.90
CA ARG A 60 3.78 8.55 -9.00
C ARG A 60 2.98 9.60 -8.24
N ARG A 61 2.05 10.28 -8.91
CA ARG A 61 1.25 11.39 -8.38
C ARG A 61 -0.14 11.38 -9.00
N LEU A 62 -1.15 11.76 -8.25
CA LEU A 62 -2.52 11.97 -8.72
C LEU A 62 -2.58 13.13 -9.72
N PRO A 63 -3.63 13.16 -10.57
CA PRO A 63 -3.93 14.33 -11.40
C PRO A 63 -4.25 15.59 -10.57
N VAL A 64 -4.17 16.75 -11.25
CA VAL A 64 -4.27 18.09 -10.65
C VAL A 64 -5.52 18.31 -9.77
N ASP A 65 -6.63 17.64 -10.06
CA ASP A 65 -7.87 17.75 -9.27
C ASP A 65 -7.71 17.30 -7.81
N TRP A 66 -6.70 16.45 -7.53
CA TRP A 66 -6.37 15.95 -6.19
C TRP A 66 -4.99 16.41 -5.68
N GLU A 67 -4.41 17.43 -6.33
CA GLU A 67 -3.14 18.02 -5.92
C GLU A 67 -3.10 18.43 -4.43
N PRO A 68 -4.17 18.98 -3.82
CA PRO A 68 -4.14 19.31 -2.39
C PRO A 68 -3.79 18.13 -1.47
N TRP A 69 -4.17 16.90 -1.85
CA TRP A 69 -3.77 15.72 -1.09
C TRP A 69 -2.28 15.41 -1.25
N GLU A 70 -1.75 15.51 -2.47
CA GLU A 70 -0.33 15.25 -2.74
C GLU A 70 0.57 16.31 -2.09
N GLU A 71 0.18 17.58 -2.14
CA GLU A 71 0.89 18.67 -1.45
C GLU A 71 0.93 18.46 0.06
N ALA A 72 -0.18 18.05 0.67
CA ALA A 72 -0.21 17.75 2.10
C ALA A 72 0.66 16.54 2.47
N LEU A 73 0.72 15.53 1.61
CA LEU A 73 1.63 14.40 1.80
C LEU A 73 3.09 14.84 1.67
N ASP A 74 3.43 15.61 0.64
CA ASP A 74 4.80 16.11 0.42
C ASP A 74 5.27 16.98 1.59
N ASP A 75 4.41 17.88 2.09
CA ASP A 75 4.69 18.72 3.27
C ASP A 75 4.91 17.86 4.52
N ALA A 76 4.04 16.87 4.77
CA ALA A 76 4.17 15.97 5.91
C ALA A 76 5.47 15.14 5.87
N VAL A 77 5.86 14.64 4.69
CA VAL A 77 7.12 13.93 4.47
C VAL A 77 8.32 14.88 4.67
N GLY A 78 8.26 16.08 4.11
CA GLY A 78 9.32 17.09 4.18
C GLY A 78 9.62 17.56 5.61
N ARG A 79 8.59 17.68 6.45
CA ARG A 79 8.71 18.03 7.87
C ARG A 79 9.32 16.93 8.74
N LYS A 80 9.52 15.72 8.20
CA LYS A 80 10.08 14.55 8.89
C LYS A 80 9.41 14.33 10.25
N LEU A 81 8.14 13.92 10.21
CA LEU A 81 7.25 13.66 11.35
C LEU A 81 7.96 13.64 12.71
N GLN A 82 7.77 14.71 13.48
CA GLN A 82 8.14 14.69 14.89
C GLN A 82 7.06 13.88 15.61
N LEU A 83 7.42 12.72 16.16
CA LEU A 83 6.52 11.95 17.03
C LEU A 83 6.03 12.88 18.14
N GLY A 84 4.73 12.84 18.43
CA GLY A 84 4.11 13.61 19.53
C GLY A 84 4.68 13.31 20.93
N ASP A 85 5.63 12.38 21.06
CA ASP A 85 6.26 11.94 22.31
C ASP A 85 7.47 12.79 22.74
N ARG A 86 7.77 13.90 22.06
CA ARG A 86 8.83 14.83 22.50
C ARG A 86 8.33 15.66 23.68
N LEU A 87 9.08 15.65 24.78
CA LEU A 87 8.76 16.34 26.04
C LEU A 87 8.88 17.89 25.98
N ASP A 88 9.32 18.45 24.85
CA ASP A 88 9.66 19.87 24.67
C ASP A 88 8.79 20.54 23.57
N LEU A 89 7.47 20.40 23.64
CA LEU A 89 6.56 20.95 22.64
C LEU A 89 6.27 22.42 22.92
N ASP A 90 6.90 23.30 22.13
CA ASP A 90 6.70 24.76 22.13
C ASP A 90 5.35 25.14 21.48
N GLU A 91 4.88 26.39 21.72
CA GLU A 91 3.61 26.98 21.22
C GLU A 91 3.42 26.94 19.69
N GLY A 92 4.42 26.47 18.93
CA GLY A 92 4.34 26.20 17.50
C GLY A 92 3.38 25.06 17.10
N GLU A 93 2.89 24.24 18.03
CA GLU A 93 1.97 23.13 17.71
C GLU A 93 0.58 23.57 17.22
N LYS A 94 0.15 24.82 17.46
CA LYS A 94 -1.06 25.36 16.82
C LYS A 94 -0.96 25.35 15.29
N VAL A 95 0.27 25.45 14.75
CA VAL A 95 0.57 25.40 13.32
C VAL A 95 0.34 23.99 12.74
N ASN A 96 0.47 22.92 13.54
CA ASN A 96 0.20 21.55 13.07
C ASN A 96 -1.29 21.33 12.78
N SER A 97 -2.20 22.06 13.44
CA SER A 97 -3.63 21.97 13.14
C SER A 97 -3.98 22.56 11.77
N GLU A 98 -3.22 23.57 11.31
CA GLU A 98 -3.47 24.25 10.04
C GLU A 98 -3.08 23.41 8.82
N VAL A 99 -2.04 22.58 8.94
CA VAL A 99 -1.56 21.66 7.88
C VAL A 99 -2.65 20.70 7.42
N TRP A 100 -3.55 20.31 8.32
CA TRP A 100 -4.59 19.33 8.03
C TRP A 100 -5.90 19.94 7.50
N ARG A 101 -5.92 21.24 7.20
CA ARG A 101 -7.10 21.94 6.64
C ARG A 101 -7.22 21.69 5.14
N LEU A 102 -7.52 20.45 4.79
CA LEU A 102 -7.77 20.03 3.42
C LEU A 102 -9.22 20.31 3.00
N PRO A 103 -9.49 20.60 1.72
CA PRO A 103 -10.83 20.54 1.18
C PRO A 103 -11.31 19.07 1.10
N ILE A 104 -12.62 18.85 1.25
CA ILE A 104 -13.22 17.54 0.90
C ILE A 104 -13.26 17.46 -0.63
N LEU A 105 -12.41 16.62 -1.21
CA LEU A 105 -12.37 16.42 -2.66
C LEU A 105 -13.22 15.21 -3.07
N PRO A 106 -14.01 15.31 -4.17
CA PRO A 106 -14.82 14.20 -4.65
C PRO A 106 -13.97 13.11 -5.31
N ILE A 107 -14.43 11.86 -5.22
CA ILE A 107 -13.73 10.71 -5.81
C ILE A 107 -14.33 10.25 -7.15
N THR A 108 -15.35 10.95 -7.66
CA THR A 108 -16.15 10.49 -8.82
C THR A 108 -15.30 10.17 -10.05
N GLN A 109 -14.30 10.99 -10.34
CA GLN A 109 -13.39 10.76 -11.46
C GLN A 109 -12.33 9.68 -11.16
N LEU A 110 -11.94 9.46 -9.89
CA LEU A 110 -11.02 8.39 -9.50
C LEU A 110 -11.62 7.00 -9.78
N LYS A 111 -12.94 6.84 -9.59
CA LYS A 111 -13.65 5.56 -9.80
C LYS A 111 -13.51 4.99 -11.21
N LYS A 112 -13.07 5.79 -12.19
CA LYS A 112 -12.84 5.36 -13.57
C LYS A 112 -11.56 4.54 -13.74
N SER A 113 -10.67 4.52 -12.75
CA SER A 113 -9.39 3.84 -12.85
C SER A 113 -8.96 3.28 -11.51
N GLU A 114 -8.71 1.98 -11.46
CA GLU A 114 -8.16 1.35 -10.26
C GLU A 114 -6.78 1.92 -9.90
N VAL A 115 -5.94 2.23 -10.89
CA VAL A 115 -4.62 2.85 -10.67
C VAL A 115 -4.76 4.19 -9.93
N LEU A 116 -5.75 5.00 -10.30
CA LEU A 116 -6.06 6.25 -9.60
C LEU A 116 -6.58 5.98 -8.18
N LEU A 117 -7.48 5.02 -8.00
CA LEU A 117 -7.98 4.65 -6.67
C LEU A 117 -6.85 4.13 -5.76
N ARG A 118 -5.98 3.25 -6.24
CA ARG A 118 -4.82 2.71 -5.49
C ARG A 118 -3.90 3.83 -5.02
N LYS A 119 -3.58 4.78 -5.91
CA LYS A 119 -2.76 5.94 -5.57
C LYS A 119 -3.49 6.89 -4.61
N ALA A 120 -4.78 7.15 -4.81
CA ALA A 120 -5.58 7.98 -3.90
C ALA A 120 -5.69 7.37 -2.51
N HIS A 121 -5.90 6.06 -2.45
CA HIS A 121 -5.81 5.31 -1.21
C HIS A 121 -4.45 5.62 -0.58
N HIS A 122 -3.34 5.36 -1.31
CA HIS A 122 -1.94 5.53 -0.85
C HIS A 122 -1.67 6.90 -0.25
N VAL A 123 -2.12 7.95 -0.91
CA VAL A 123 -1.92 9.31 -0.41
C VAL A 123 -2.72 9.54 0.88
N LEU A 124 -4.01 9.23 0.86
CA LEU A 124 -4.93 9.50 1.97
C LEU A 124 -4.56 8.75 3.26
N ARG A 125 -4.17 7.47 3.18
CA ARG A 125 -3.78 6.75 4.41
C ARG A 125 -2.45 7.20 4.96
N TRP A 126 -1.50 7.61 4.11
CA TRP A 126 -0.23 8.14 4.59
C TRP A 126 -0.47 9.47 5.31
N ILE A 127 -1.27 10.36 4.74
CA ILE A 127 -1.70 11.59 5.40
C ILE A 127 -2.38 11.27 6.75
N MET A 128 -3.30 10.30 6.79
CA MET A 128 -3.93 9.88 8.04
C MET A 128 -2.93 9.33 9.06
N HIS A 129 -1.92 8.56 8.64
CA HIS A 129 -0.85 8.09 9.52
C HIS A 129 -0.03 9.26 10.07
N PHE A 130 0.37 10.21 9.21
CA PHE A 130 1.06 11.42 9.66
C PHE A 130 0.22 12.21 10.66
N TYR A 131 -1.07 12.39 10.38
CA TYR A 131 -2.00 13.05 11.29
C TYR A 131 -2.02 12.37 12.66
N ILE A 132 -2.33 11.07 12.72
CA ILE A 132 -2.46 10.32 13.98
C ILE A 132 -1.16 10.39 14.80
N HIS A 133 -0.01 10.20 14.16
CA HIS A 133 1.29 10.15 14.84
C HIS A 133 1.88 11.54 15.15
N SER A 134 1.31 12.60 14.60
CA SER A 134 1.62 13.98 14.99
C SER A 134 0.82 14.46 16.21
N LEU A 135 -0.18 13.71 16.67
CA LEU A 135 -0.98 14.10 17.84
C LEU A 135 -0.20 13.87 19.14
N PRO A 136 -0.36 14.75 20.14
CA PRO A 136 0.18 14.51 21.48
C PRO A 136 -0.40 13.22 22.10
N PRO A 137 0.33 12.48 22.96
CA PRO A 137 -0.01 11.12 23.38
C PRO A 137 -1.35 10.96 24.10
N HIS A 138 -1.89 12.05 24.66
CA HIS A 138 -3.16 12.07 25.40
C HIS A 138 -4.33 12.69 24.63
N THR A 139 -4.11 13.06 23.36
CA THR A 139 -5.15 13.65 22.53
C THR A 139 -6.08 12.58 21.98
N PRO A 140 -7.41 12.67 22.17
CA PRO A 140 -8.34 11.77 21.52
C PRO A 140 -8.21 11.86 20.00
N ILE A 141 -7.96 10.73 19.34
CA ILE A 141 -7.80 10.68 17.88
C ILE A 141 -9.16 10.96 17.23
N ARG A 142 -9.27 12.08 16.52
CA ARG A 142 -10.46 12.48 15.74
C ARG A 142 -10.06 12.92 14.34
N ILE A 143 -10.02 11.97 13.41
CA ILE A 143 -9.58 12.24 12.04
C ILE A 143 -10.56 13.22 11.36
N PRO A 144 -10.07 14.31 10.73
CA PRO A 144 -10.91 15.29 10.06
C PRO A 144 -11.75 14.69 8.92
N ALA A 145 -12.95 15.25 8.68
CA ALA A 145 -13.84 14.85 7.58
C ALA A 145 -13.20 14.95 6.18
N PRO A 146 -12.38 15.98 5.86
CA PRO A 146 -11.63 16.06 4.60
C PRO A 146 -10.76 14.85 4.26
N LEU A 147 -10.31 14.10 5.28
CA LEU A 147 -9.55 12.88 5.11
C LEU A 147 -10.45 11.66 5.18
N THR A 148 -11.28 11.59 6.22
CA THR A 148 -12.08 10.39 6.54
C THR A 148 -13.10 10.08 5.45
N LEU A 149 -13.80 11.09 4.92
CA LEU A 149 -14.85 10.88 3.92
C LEU A 149 -14.31 10.30 2.60
N PRO A 150 -13.32 10.93 1.92
CA PRO A 150 -12.77 10.36 0.71
C PRO A 150 -12.04 9.04 0.97
N LEU A 151 -11.34 8.88 2.10
CA LEU A 151 -10.67 7.62 2.43
C LEU A 151 -11.66 6.46 2.55
N LEU A 152 -12.76 6.64 3.29
CA LEU A 152 -13.79 5.61 3.42
C LEU A 152 -14.43 5.28 2.07
N GLN A 153 -14.68 6.29 1.24
CA GLN A 153 -15.23 6.08 -0.10
C GLN A 153 -14.25 5.31 -1.00
N VAL A 154 -12.97 5.68 -1.04
CA VAL A 154 -11.94 4.97 -1.82
C VAL A 154 -11.77 3.54 -1.31
N SER A 155 -11.69 3.35 0.01
CA SER A 155 -11.55 2.05 0.66
C SER A 155 -12.71 1.12 0.28
N ALA A 156 -13.94 1.63 0.32
CA ALA A 156 -15.12 0.88 -0.10
C ALA A 156 -15.11 0.51 -1.59
N GLN A 157 -14.60 1.38 -2.47
CA GLN A 157 -14.47 1.07 -3.90
C GLN A 157 -13.41 -0.01 -4.17
N LEU A 158 -12.29 0.01 -3.45
CA LEU A 158 -11.20 -0.96 -3.58
C LEU A 158 -11.43 -2.25 -2.78
N GLN A 159 -12.49 -2.31 -1.96
CA GLN A 159 -12.71 -3.37 -0.97
C GLN A 159 -11.51 -3.56 -0.02
N LEU A 160 -10.85 -2.47 0.33
CA LEU A 160 -9.75 -2.44 1.29
C LEU A 160 -10.21 -1.81 2.60
N PRO A 161 -9.58 -2.13 3.74
CA PRO A 161 -9.85 -1.42 4.98
C PRO A 161 -9.26 0.00 4.92
N PRO A 162 -9.86 0.99 5.62
CA PRO A 162 -9.38 2.37 5.66
C PRO A 162 -8.18 2.53 6.60
N VAL A 163 -7.17 1.68 6.44
CA VAL A 163 -5.91 1.67 7.18
C VAL A 163 -4.75 1.45 6.20
N LEU A 164 -3.51 1.65 6.66
CA LEU A 164 -2.33 1.32 5.85
C LEU A 164 -2.19 -0.20 5.80
N THR A 165 -2.16 -0.76 4.59
CA THR A 165 -1.98 -2.21 4.38
C THR A 165 -0.70 -2.48 3.60
N TYR A 166 -0.29 -3.74 3.58
CA TYR A 166 0.86 -4.18 2.80
C TYR A 166 0.73 -3.88 1.30
N SER A 167 -0.49 -3.95 0.74
CA SER A 167 -0.74 -3.55 -0.66
C SER A 167 -0.19 -2.15 -0.93
N ASP A 168 -0.25 -1.29 0.05
CA ASP A 168 -0.14 0.15 -0.14
C ASP A 168 1.25 0.68 0.06
N ASP A 169 1.94 0.11 1.04
CA ASP A 169 3.30 0.48 1.40
C ASP A 169 4.34 -0.31 0.61
N VAL A 170 3.95 -1.43 0.01
CA VAL A 170 4.85 -2.31 -0.72
C VAL A 170 4.42 -2.49 -2.17
N LEU A 171 3.27 -3.15 -2.42
CA LEU A 171 2.89 -3.54 -3.79
C LEU A 171 2.68 -2.34 -4.72
N TYR A 172 2.08 -1.26 -4.19
CA TYR A 172 1.79 -0.04 -4.93
C TYR A 172 2.70 1.16 -4.57
N ASN A 173 3.87 0.91 -3.96
CA ASN A 173 4.83 1.94 -3.56
C ASN A 173 6.26 1.63 -3.99
N TRP A 174 6.49 1.52 -5.31
CA TRP A 174 7.82 1.28 -5.85
C TRP A 174 8.06 2.08 -7.13
N THR A 175 9.34 2.25 -7.48
CA THR A 175 9.75 2.90 -8.72
C THR A 175 10.96 2.19 -9.31
N LYS A 176 11.06 2.17 -10.65
CA LYS A 176 12.25 1.64 -11.32
C LYS A 176 13.34 2.70 -11.26
N ARG A 177 14.50 2.34 -10.71
CA ARG A 177 15.69 3.20 -10.78
C ARG A 177 16.26 3.14 -12.20
N ASN A 178 16.25 4.26 -12.91
CA ASN A 178 16.90 4.36 -14.21
C ASN A 178 18.42 4.49 -13.99
N PHE A 179 19.20 3.49 -14.39
CA PHE A 179 20.67 3.45 -14.22
C PHE A 179 21.44 4.12 -15.37
N THR A 180 20.87 5.14 -16.01
CA THR A 180 21.43 5.69 -17.26
C THR A 180 22.59 6.69 -17.06
N SER A 181 22.99 7.03 -15.84
CA SER A 181 23.96 8.12 -15.58
C SER A 181 25.40 7.72 -15.23
N TYR A 182 25.77 6.43 -15.20
CA TYR A 182 27.15 6.03 -14.86
C TYR A 182 28.07 5.73 -16.06
N ARG A 183 27.62 5.90 -17.30
CA ARG A 183 28.42 5.58 -18.51
C ARG A 183 29.00 6.78 -19.28
N LEU A 184 28.85 8.01 -18.80
CA LEU A 184 29.39 9.20 -19.48
C LEU A 184 30.50 9.93 -18.70
N GLY A 185 31.07 9.30 -17.67
CA GLY A 185 32.12 9.88 -16.82
C GLY A 185 33.53 9.32 -17.03
N LEU A 186 33.83 8.75 -18.20
CA LEU A 186 35.18 8.36 -18.58
C LEU A 186 35.46 8.86 -20.01
N ASN A 187 36.07 10.04 -20.09
CA ASN A 187 36.99 10.47 -21.14
C ASN A 187 38.05 11.35 -20.48
#